data_AF-A0A9N7AV37-F1
#
_entry.id   AF-A0A9N7AV37-F1
#
_cell.length_a   1.000
_cell.length_b   1.000
_cell.length_c   1.000
_cell.angle_alpha   90.00
_cell.angle_beta   90.00
_cell.angle_gamma   90.00
#
_symmetry.space_group_name_H-M   'P 1'
#
loop_
_entity.id
_entity.type
_entity.pdbx_description
1 polymer ?
#
loop_
_entity_poly.entity_id
_entity_poly.type
_entity_poly.pdbx_seq_one_letter_code
_entity_poly.pdbx_strand_id
1 'polypeptide(L)'
;MYLKNENDLSNGDIGVVQKIYEQNNEINIDFNNKIFSTINKASFNNLTLCYACTVHKTQGSEFQKVILVLDPKITNSFINKKLIYTAITRAKKQLVIIAGKNSFINGINKKPETRDTTLVKHIKLMYKKEKNLIIVICFNNVLSSLFLNTRFFLLKQKYLNGSKILNNDIQTFKSSRFF
;
A
#
# COMPACT_ATOMS: atom_id res chain seq x y z
N MET A 1 16.61 9.39 1.43
CA MET A 1 15.13 9.51 1.42
C MET A 1 14.75 10.81 2.07
N TYR A 2 13.79 11.53 1.49
CA TYR A 2 13.22 12.76 2.05
C TYR A 2 12.08 12.45 3.04
N LEU A 3 12.03 13.18 4.17
CA LEU A 3 11.16 12.87 5.31
C LEU A 3 9.93 13.77 5.45
N LYS A 4 9.88 14.87 4.68
CA LYS A 4 8.84 15.90 4.77
C LYS A 4 8.22 16.12 3.40
N ASN A 5 7.01 16.65 3.34
CA ASN A 5 6.47 17.19 2.10
C ASN A 5 6.89 18.65 1.99
N GLU A 6 7.60 19.03 0.93
CA GLU A 6 8.09 20.38 0.71
C GLU A 6 8.33 20.63 -0.78
N ASN A 7 7.68 21.67 -1.32
CA ASN A 7 7.71 21.99 -2.74
C ASN A 7 7.40 20.75 -3.58
N ASP A 8 8.33 20.35 -4.44
CA ASP A 8 8.21 19.18 -5.33
C ASP A 8 8.68 17.85 -4.69
N LEU A 9 9.18 17.88 -3.45
CA LEU A 9 9.62 16.69 -2.72
C LEU A 9 8.53 16.19 -1.78
N SER A 10 8.29 14.89 -1.84
CA SER A 10 7.34 14.18 -0.98
C SER A 10 8.05 13.31 0.05
N ASN A 11 7.39 13.08 1.19
CA ASN A 11 7.84 12.14 2.21
C ASN A 11 7.88 10.73 1.62
N GLY A 12 9.08 10.13 1.60
CA GLY A 12 9.32 8.84 0.97
C GLY A 12 10.07 8.91 -0.34
N ASP A 13 10.32 10.11 -0.90
CA ASP A 13 11.12 10.24 -2.11
C ASP A 13 12.55 9.75 -1.87
N ILE A 14 13.01 8.87 -2.75
CA ILE A 14 14.34 8.26 -2.71
C ILE A 14 15.18 8.95 -3.78
N GLY A 15 16.36 9.42 -3.38
CA GLY A 15 17.30 10.04 -4.28
C GLY A 15 18.72 9.53 -4.03
N VAL A 16 19.58 9.76 -5.01
CA VAL A 16 20.99 9.38 -4.99
C VAL A 16 21.84 10.63 -4.81
N VAL A 17 22.71 10.63 -3.81
CA VAL A 17 23.67 11.72 -3.62
C VAL A 17 24.68 11.68 -4.77
N GLN A 18 24.75 12.77 -5.53
CA GLN A 18 25.65 12.91 -6.68
C GLN A 18 26.95 13.60 -6.28
N LYS A 19 26.86 14.69 -5.50
CA LYS A 19 28.00 15.50 -5.06
C LYS A 19 27.76 16.09 -3.66
N ILE A 20 28.84 16.27 -2.92
CA ILE A 20 28.85 16.93 -1.61
C ILE A 20 29.80 18.13 -1.71
N TYR A 21 29.32 19.31 -1.35
CA TYR A 21 30.07 20.56 -1.34
C TYR A 21 30.30 20.99 0.11
N GLU A 22 31.42 20.58 0.69
CA GLU A 22 31.72 20.82 2.11
C GLU A 22 31.84 22.31 2.44
N GLN A 23 32.45 23.11 1.56
CA GLN A 23 32.65 24.54 1.76
C GLN A 23 31.32 25.30 1.94
N ASN A 24 30.29 24.90 1.20
CA ASN A 24 28.97 25.53 1.23
C ASN A 24 27.98 24.81 2.15
N ASN A 25 28.35 23.66 2.72
CA ASN A 25 27.46 22.73 3.40
C ASN A 25 26.22 22.36 2.56
N GLU A 26 26.45 21.98 1.31
CA GLU A 26 25.40 21.63 0.36
C GLU A 26 25.58 20.21 -0.16
N ILE A 27 24.46 19.53 -0.41
CA ILE A 27 24.44 18.20 -1.01
C ILE A 27 23.57 18.23 -2.25
N ASN A 28 24.11 17.76 -3.36
CA ASN A 28 23.38 17.62 -4.60
C ASN A 28 22.80 16.22 -4.68
N ILE A 29 21.47 16.11 -4.69
CA ILE A 29 20.75 14.84 -4.71
C ILE A 29 19.87 14.79 -5.95
N ASP A 30 19.98 13.68 -6.68
CA ASP A 30 19.09 13.36 -7.78
C ASP A 30 17.90 12.54 -7.27
N PHE A 31 16.72 13.17 -7.26
CA PHE A 31 15.45 12.50 -6.96
C PHE A 31 14.75 12.11 -8.27
N ASN A 32 14.72 10.80 -8.56
CA ASN A 32 14.01 10.21 -9.70
C ASN A 32 14.32 10.84 -11.08
N ASN A 33 15.57 11.21 -11.36
CA ASN A 33 16.02 11.84 -12.62
C ASN A 33 15.27 13.13 -12.98
N LYS A 34 14.59 13.74 -12.02
CA LYS A 34 13.72 14.90 -12.27
C LYS A 34 14.26 16.18 -11.66
N ILE A 35 15.02 16.09 -10.57
CA ILE A 35 15.42 17.27 -9.80
C ILE A 35 16.84 17.08 -9.25
N PHE A 36 17.76 17.92 -9.68
CA PHE A 36 18.99 18.21 -8.93
C PHE A 36 18.63 19.19 -7.82
N SER A 37 18.22 18.66 -6.67
CA SER A 37 17.98 19.50 -5.50
C SER A 37 19.30 19.74 -4.80
N THR A 38 19.79 20.98 -4.83
CA THR A 38 20.80 21.42 -3.88
C THR A 38 20.14 21.55 -2.51
N ILE A 39 20.38 20.57 -1.65
CA ILE A 39 19.90 20.57 -0.27
C ILE A 39 20.95 21.30 0.57
N ASN A 40 20.53 22.36 1.26
CA ASN A 40 21.37 23.09 2.20
C ASN A 40 21.37 22.44 3.59
N LYS A 41 22.33 22.84 4.43
CA LYS A 41 22.47 22.35 5.81
C LYS A 41 21.19 22.43 6.64
N ALA A 42 20.39 23.49 6.47
CA ALA A 42 19.14 23.68 7.22
C ALA A 42 18.12 22.55 6.97
N SER A 43 18.20 21.91 5.80
CA SER A 43 17.29 20.86 5.36
C SER A 43 17.85 19.45 5.56
N PHE A 44 19.06 19.30 6.12
CA PHE A 44 19.66 17.97 6.35
C PHE A 44 18.85 17.09 7.29
N ASN A 45 18.15 17.68 8.26
CA ASN A 45 17.25 16.95 9.16
C ASN A 45 16.05 16.32 8.42
N ASN A 46 15.75 16.78 7.20
CA ASN A 46 14.71 16.20 6.35
C ASN A 46 15.23 15.02 5.52
N LEU A 47 16.52 14.68 5.61
CA LEU A 47 17.13 13.57 4.90
C LEU A 47 17.45 12.41 5.86
N THR A 48 17.26 11.21 5.36
CA THR A 48 17.77 10.00 6.01
C THR A 48 18.36 9.04 4.98
N LEU A 49 19.32 8.22 5.40
CA LEU A 49 19.87 7.15 4.57
C LEU A 49 18.76 6.12 4.27
N CYS A 50 18.70 5.63 3.03
CA CYS A 50 17.74 4.58 2.64
C CYS A 50 18.44 3.39 1.97
N TYR A 51 19.53 2.93 2.57
CA TYR A 51 20.11 1.63 2.21
C TYR A 51 19.20 0.48 2.66
N ALA A 52 18.52 0.65 3.79
CA ALA A 52 17.49 -0.23 4.29
C ALA A 52 16.34 0.63 4.81
N CYS A 53 15.11 0.26 4.44
CA CYS A 53 13.91 1.03 4.73
C CYS A 53 12.81 0.09 5.22
N THR A 54 11.97 0.58 6.14
CA THR A 54 10.89 -0.25 6.70
C THR A 54 9.83 -0.52 5.64
N VAL A 55 9.15 -1.66 5.75
CA VAL A 55 8.06 -2.03 4.83
C VAL A 55 7.00 -0.93 4.74
N HIS A 56 6.66 -0.31 5.88
CA HIS A 56 5.71 0.81 5.94
C HIS A 56 6.16 2.05 5.15
N LYS A 57 7.45 2.37 5.16
CA LYS A 57 8.01 3.50 4.38
C LYS A 57 8.04 3.23 2.87
N THR A 58 7.87 1.98 2.46
CA THR A 58 7.79 1.57 1.05
C THR A 58 6.35 1.39 0.55
N GLN A 59 5.36 1.91 1.27
CA GLN A 59 3.96 1.77 0.85
C GLN A 59 3.69 2.56 -0.44
N GLY A 60 3.20 1.86 -1.47
CA GLY A 60 2.93 2.43 -2.80
C GLY A 60 4.10 2.31 -3.77
N SER A 61 5.30 2.01 -3.27
CA SER A 61 6.49 1.78 -4.07
C SER A 61 6.66 0.30 -4.41
N GLU A 62 7.28 0.02 -5.55
CA GLU A 62 7.63 -1.34 -5.99
C GLU A 62 9.03 -1.35 -6.57
N PHE A 63 9.78 -2.42 -6.32
CA PHE A 63 11.18 -2.56 -6.69
C PHE A 63 11.41 -3.81 -7.53
N GLN A 64 12.39 -3.77 -8.43
CA GLN A 64 12.73 -4.93 -9.28
C GLN A 64 13.11 -6.14 -8.43
N LYS A 65 13.93 -5.92 -7.40
CA LYS A 65 14.38 -6.94 -6.46
C LYS A 65 14.22 -6.42 -5.04
N VAL A 66 13.75 -7.26 -4.13
CA VAL A 66 13.59 -6.92 -2.70
C VAL A 66 14.31 -7.96 -1.85
N ILE A 67 15.05 -7.49 -0.85
CA ILE A 67 15.60 -8.31 0.23
C ILE A 67 14.82 -7.95 1.49
N LEU A 68 13.97 -8.88 1.95
CA LEU A 68 13.22 -8.73 3.19
C LEU A 68 14.00 -9.34 4.34
N VAL A 69 14.38 -8.53 5.31
CA VAL A 69 15.02 -8.99 6.54
C VAL A 69 14.02 -8.93 7.69
N LEU A 70 13.84 -10.06 8.37
CA LEU A 70 13.02 -10.18 9.58
C LEU A 70 13.92 -10.64 10.72
N ASP A 71 14.19 -9.72 11.65
CA ASP A 71 15.02 -10.03 12.82
C ASP A 71 14.30 -11.04 13.73
N PRO A 72 14.89 -12.21 14.02
CA PRO A 72 14.30 -13.20 14.93
C PRO A 72 14.16 -12.71 16.38
N LYS A 73 14.89 -11.66 16.79
CA LYS A 73 14.86 -11.10 18.15
C LYS A 73 13.76 -10.04 18.33
N ILE A 74 13.29 -9.44 17.24
CA ILE A 74 12.15 -8.53 17.31
C ILE A 74 10.92 -9.34 17.70
N THR A 75 10.23 -8.88 18.74
CA THR A 75 9.08 -9.60 19.32
C THR A 75 8.09 -10.00 18.23
N ASN A 76 7.55 -11.22 18.32
CA ASN A 76 6.52 -11.77 17.42
C ASN A 76 5.26 -10.86 17.30
N SER A 77 5.17 -9.77 18.07
CA SER A 77 4.12 -8.78 17.94
C SER A 77 4.15 -8.07 16.58
N PHE A 78 5.32 -7.63 16.12
CA PHE A 78 5.44 -6.79 14.93
C PHE A 78 5.31 -7.59 13.62
N ILE A 79 5.89 -8.80 13.59
CA ILE A 79 5.86 -9.65 12.40
C ILE A 79 4.48 -10.30 12.29
N ASN A 80 3.72 -9.90 11.28
CA ASN A 80 2.37 -10.41 11.02
C ASN A 80 2.14 -10.64 9.52
N LYS A 81 1.04 -11.35 9.21
CA LYS A 81 0.67 -11.70 7.84
C LYS A 81 0.54 -10.49 6.91
N LYS A 82 0.03 -9.35 7.40
CA LYS A 82 -0.15 -8.12 6.60
C LYS A 82 1.20 -7.48 6.24
N LEU A 83 2.13 -7.43 7.21
CA LEU A 83 3.48 -6.92 6.99
C LEU A 83 4.22 -7.76 5.95
N ILE A 84 4.20 -9.10 6.12
CA ILE A 84 4.86 -10.04 5.20
C ILE A 84 4.23 -9.93 3.80
N TYR A 85 2.91 -9.93 3.70
CA TYR A 85 2.20 -9.75 2.43
C TYR A 85 2.57 -8.43 1.74
N THR A 86 2.63 -7.34 2.51
CA THR A 86 3.01 -6.02 1.97
C THR A 86 4.44 -6.06 1.44
N ALA A 87 5.38 -6.62 2.19
CA ALA A 87 6.77 -6.77 1.75
C ALA A 87 6.91 -7.62 0.48
N ILE A 88 6.18 -8.74 0.39
CA ILE A 88 6.16 -9.61 -0.81
C ILE A 88 5.68 -8.81 -2.02
N THR A 89 4.57 -8.08 -1.89
CA THR A 89 3.99 -7.27 -2.98
C THR A 89 4.81 -6.02 -3.33
N ARG A 90 5.95 -5.76 -2.68
CA ARG A 90 6.92 -4.74 -3.13
C ARG A 90 7.85 -5.28 -4.23
N ALA A 91 8.00 -6.59 -4.37
CA ALA A 91 8.92 -7.20 -5.32
C ALA A 91 8.27 -7.44 -6.69
N LYS A 92 8.84 -6.88 -7.76
CA LYS A 92 8.37 -7.09 -9.14
C LYS A 92 8.93 -8.35 -9.79
N LYS A 93 10.22 -8.64 -9.62
CA LYS A 93 10.90 -9.76 -10.29
C LYS A 93 11.48 -10.78 -9.32
N GLN A 94 12.07 -10.33 -8.22
CA GLN A 94 12.76 -11.23 -7.29
C GLN A 94 12.57 -10.80 -5.84
N LEU A 95 12.32 -11.77 -4.97
CA LEU A 95 12.24 -11.60 -3.53
C LEU A 95 13.22 -12.56 -2.85
N VAL A 96 14.04 -12.03 -1.95
CA VAL A 96 14.88 -12.82 -1.04
C VAL A 96 14.39 -12.54 0.38
N ILE A 97 14.12 -13.58 1.17
CA ILE A 97 13.68 -13.44 2.56
C ILE A 97 14.77 -14.00 3.48
N ILE A 98 15.23 -13.17 4.41
CA ILE A 98 16.20 -13.52 5.45
C ILE A 98 15.45 -13.41 6.78
N ALA A 99 15.09 -14.55 7.37
CA ALA A 99 14.27 -14.58 8.57
C ALA A 99 14.55 -15.82 9.41
N GLY A 100 14.34 -15.72 10.73
CA GLY A 100 14.28 -16.91 11.59
C GLY A 100 13.06 -17.76 11.25
N LYS A 101 13.25 -19.06 11.02
CA LYS A 101 12.20 -20.00 10.60
C LYS A 101 10.93 -19.90 11.46
N ASN A 102 11.07 -19.95 12.78
CA ASN A 102 9.93 -19.91 13.70
C ASN A 102 9.23 -18.55 13.69
N SER A 103 9.98 -17.45 13.65
CA SER A 103 9.42 -16.09 13.61
C SER A 103 8.61 -15.87 12.32
N PHE A 104 9.14 -16.34 11.18
CA PHE A 104 8.43 -16.27 9.90
C PHE A 104 7.13 -17.11 9.91
N ILE A 105 7.20 -18.38 10.34
CA ILE A 105 6.04 -19.28 10.42
C ILE A 105 4.97 -18.72 11.38
N ASN A 106 5.38 -18.20 12.53
CA ASN A 106 4.47 -17.58 13.48
C ASN A 106 3.82 -16.33 12.87
N GLY A 107 4.59 -15.50 12.17
CA GLY A 107 4.12 -14.29 11.52
C GLY A 107 3.05 -14.54 10.45
N ILE A 108 3.23 -15.57 9.61
CA ILE A 108 2.25 -15.94 8.57
C ILE A 108 0.95 -16.54 9.16
N ASN A 109 1.07 -17.25 10.29
CA ASN A 109 -0.05 -17.91 10.96
C ASN A 109 -0.75 -16.99 11.97
N LYS A 110 -0.16 -15.85 12.30
CA LYS A 110 -0.73 -14.87 13.22
C LYS A 110 -2.06 -14.34 12.68
N LYS A 111 -3.12 -14.48 13.47
CA LYS A 111 -4.42 -13.89 13.16
C LYS A 111 -4.30 -12.36 13.13
N PRO A 112 -4.92 -11.69 12.15
CA PRO A 112 -4.92 -10.24 12.10
C PRO A 112 -5.65 -9.67 13.32
N GLU A 113 -5.05 -8.66 13.94
CA GLU A 113 -5.73 -7.90 14.98
C GLU A 113 -7.00 -7.26 14.42
N THR A 114 -8.07 -7.31 15.23
CA THR A 114 -9.33 -6.65 14.93
C THR A 114 -9.16 -5.16 15.11
N ARG A 115 -9.59 -4.38 14.12
CA ARG A 115 -9.61 -2.93 14.21
C ARG A 115 -10.90 -2.49 14.86
N ASP A 116 -10.80 -1.80 15.99
CA ASP A 116 -11.95 -1.19 16.64
C ASP A 116 -12.47 -0.04 15.78
N THR A 117 -13.58 -0.28 15.10
CA THR A 117 -14.17 0.66 14.16
C THR A 117 -15.67 0.45 14.05
N THR A 118 -16.43 1.53 14.09
CA THR A 118 -17.89 1.51 13.97
C THR A 118 -18.37 1.75 12.54
N LEU A 119 -17.47 1.96 11.57
CA LEU A 119 -17.83 2.32 10.19
C LEU A 119 -18.82 1.34 9.56
N VAL A 120 -18.55 0.04 9.68
CA VAL A 120 -19.45 -1.01 9.16
C VAL A 120 -20.83 -0.95 9.83
N LYS A 121 -20.86 -0.71 11.16
CA LYS A 121 -22.11 -0.56 11.91
C LYS A 121 -22.88 0.68 11.44
N HIS A 122 -22.19 1.80 11.24
CA HIS A 122 -22.80 3.05 10.82
C HIS A 122 -23.39 2.95 9.40
N ILE A 123 -22.64 2.39 8.45
CA ILE A 123 -23.12 2.14 7.08
C ILE A 123 -24.39 1.26 7.11
N LYS A 124 -24.40 0.19 7.92
CA LYS A 124 -25.58 -0.67 8.09
C LYS A 124 -26.79 0.07 8.66
N LEU A 125 -26.58 1.05 9.55
CA LEU A 125 -27.66 1.86 10.11
C LEU A 125 -28.21 2.88 9.11
N MET A 126 -27.34 3.53 8.32
CA MET A 126 -27.76 4.45 7.26
C MET A 126 -28.60 3.73 6.21
N TYR A 127 -28.15 2.56 5.75
CA TYR A 127 -28.90 1.74 4.79
C TYR A 127 -30.28 1.32 5.30
N LYS A 128 -30.43 1.08 6.61
CA LYS A 128 -31.73 0.76 7.22
C LYS A 128 -32.69 1.95 7.28
N LYS A 129 -32.17 3.18 7.37
CA LYS A 129 -32.97 4.41 7.46
C LYS A 129 -33.41 4.92 6.09
N GLU A 130 -32.57 4.78 5.06
CA GLU A 130 -32.84 5.28 3.72
C GLU A 130 -32.83 4.14 2.69
N LYS A 131 -34.02 3.71 2.26
CA LYS A 131 -34.19 2.66 1.22
C LYS A 131 -33.71 3.07 -0.18
N ASN A 132 -33.33 4.33 -0.37
CA ASN A 132 -32.88 4.90 -1.64
C ASN A 132 -31.38 5.24 -1.66
N LEU A 133 -30.56 4.59 -0.83
CA LEU A 133 -29.11 4.80 -0.86
C LEU A 133 -28.45 4.00 -2.00
N ILE A 134 -27.70 4.69 -2.86
CA ILE A 134 -26.76 4.05 -3.78
C ILE A 134 -25.40 3.95 -3.08
N ILE A 135 -24.99 2.73 -2.71
CA ILE A 135 -23.65 2.48 -2.16
C ILE A 135 -22.78 1.92 -3.29
N VAL A 136 -21.83 2.73 -3.77
CA VAL A 136 -20.80 2.28 -4.72
C VAL A 136 -19.60 1.76 -3.92
N ILE A 137 -19.34 0.46 -4.00
CA ILE A 137 -18.14 -0.16 -3.42
C ILE A 137 -17.15 -0.39 -4.55
N CYS A 138 -16.13 0.45 -4.66
CA CYS A 138 -15.01 0.23 -5.57
C CYS A 138 -13.98 -0.70 -4.91
N PHE A 139 -13.82 -1.90 -5.46
CA PHE A 139 -12.68 -2.76 -5.13
C PHE A 139 -11.52 -2.43 -6.08
N ASN A 140 -10.45 -1.82 -5.56
CA ASN A 140 -9.18 -1.74 -6.28
C ASN A 140 -8.53 -3.13 -6.25
N ASN A 141 -8.80 -3.94 -7.26
CA ASN A 141 -7.96 -5.09 -7.56
C ASN A 141 -6.64 -4.56 -8.14
N VAL A 142 -5.58 -4.48 -7.33
CA VAL A 142 -4.22 -4.36 -7.86
C VAL A 142 -3.54 -5.70 -7.63
N LEU A 143 -3.55 -6.53 -8.67
CA LEU A 143 -2.64 -7.65 -8.94
C LEU A 143 -2.85 -8.03 -10.42
N SER A 144 -2.01 -7.45 -11.28
CA SER A 144 -2.06 -7.55 -12.73
C SER A 144 -1.33 -8.78 -13.26
N SER A 145 -2.11 -9.81 -13.60
CA SER A 145 -1.84 -10.67 -14.76
C SER A 145 -3.12 -11.14 -15.49
N LEU A 146 -4.31 -10.70 -15.06
CA LEU A 146 -5.57 -10.90 -15.80
C LEU A 146 -6.40 -9.60 -15.77
N PHE A 147 -6.12 -8.65 -16.67
CA PHE A 147 -6.88 -7.39 -16.75
C PHE A 147 -7.48 -7.16 -18.14
N LEU A 148 -8.78 -7.41 -18.25
CA LEU A 148 -9.63 -6.78 -19.26
C LEU A 148 -11.08 -6.54 -18.79
N ASN A 149 -11.40 -6.64 -17.50
CA ASN A 149 -12.77 -6.39 -17.03
C ASN A 149 -12.79 -5.73 -15.63
N THR A 150 -12.69 -4.40 -15.58
CA THR A 150 -13.23 -3.63 -14.45
C THR A 150 -14.76 -3.78 -14.47
N ARG A 151 -15.29 -4.60 -13.56
CA ARG A 151 -16.75 -4.75 -13.36
C ARG A 151 -17.21 -3.78 -12.28
N PHE A 152 -17.99 -2.78 -12.67
CA PHE A 152 -18.81 -2.01 -11.74
C PHE A 152 -20.00 -2.87 -11.29
N PHE A 153 -20.22 -2.98 -9.98
CA PHE A 153 -21.41 -3.63 -9.42
C PHE A 153 -22.39 -2.56 -8.93
N LEU A 154 -23.51 -2.41 -9.64
CA LEU A 154 -24.71 -1.75 -9.11
C LEU A 154 -25.58 -2.80 -8.45
N LEU A 155 -25.65 -2.79 -7.11
CA LEU A 155 -26.66 -3.57 -6.37
C LEU A 155 -28.02 -2.87 -6.49
N LYS A 156 -28.79 -3.18 -7.53
CA LYS A 156 -30.21 -2.85 -7.61
C LYS A 156 -30.99 -4.07 -7.10
N GLN A 157 -31.64 -3.95 -5.95
CA GLN A 157 -32.32 -5.09 -5.33
C GLN A 157 -33.58 -5.49 -6.12
N LYS A 158 -33.73 -6.80 -6.39
CA LYS A 158 -35.04 -7.45 -6.54
C LYS A 158 -35.14 -8.46 -5.40
N TYR A 159 -35.83 -8.09 -4.31
CA TYR A 159 -36.27 -9.04 -3.29
C TYR A 159 -37.79 -9.07 -3.33
N LEU A 160 -38.32 -10.13 -3.95
CA LEU A 160 -39.67 -10.62 -3.66
C LEU A 160 -39.48 -11.98 -3.00
N ASN A 161 -39.83 -12.03 -1.71
CA ASN A 161 -40.20 -13.20 -0.92
C ASN A 161 -39.22 -14.40 -0.87
N GLY A 162 -38.43 -14.46 0.21
CA GLY A 162 -38.26 -15.70 0.98
C GLY A 162 -37.53 -16.91 0.36
N SER A 163 -36.68 -16.74 -0.66
CA SER A 163 -35.88 -17.87 -1.17
C SER A 163 -34.43 -17.47 -1.51
N LYS A 164 -33.51 -18.42 -1.31
CA LYS A 164 -32.04 -18.33 -1.40
C LYS A 164 -31.55 -17.51 -2.61
N ILE A 165 -30.58 -16.61 -2.38
CA ILE A 165 -29.80 -15.98 -3.46
C ILE A 165 -29.01 -17.08 -4.18
N LEU A 166 -29.38 -17.42 -5.41
CA LEU A 166 -28.54 -18.15 -6.35
C LEU A 166 -27.50 -17.18 -6.94
N ASN A 167 -26.26 -17.66 -7.12
CA ASN A 167 -25.10 -16.90 -7.64
C ASN A 167 -25.24 -16.31 -9.06
N ASN A 168 -26.42 -16.36 -9.69
CA ASN A 168 -26.58 -16.09 -11.12
C ASN A 168 -27.19 -14.71 -11.48
N ASP A 169 -27.65 -13.91 -10.52
CA ASP A 169 -28.30 -12.60 -10.83
C ASP A 169 -27.34 -11.41 -10.83
N ILE A 170 -26.08 -11.65 -11.21
CA ILE A 170 -25.05 -10.63 -11.39
C ILE A 170 -25.13 -10.11 -12.82
N GLN A 171 -25.91 -9.04 -13.06
CA GLN A 171 -25.80 -8.31 -14.32
C GLN A 171 -24.50 -7.51 -14.35
N THR A 172 -23.69 -7.78 -15.37
CA THR A 172 -22.40 -7.14 -15.55
C THR A 172 -22.43 -6.22 -16.74
N PHE A 173 -22.35 -4.92 -16.46
CA PHE A 173 -22.20 -3.91 -17.50
C PHE A 173 -20.72 -3.81 -17.87
N LYS A 174 -20.40 -4.12 -19.13
CA LYS A 174 -19.11 -3.74 -19.72
C LYS A 174 -19.16 -2.24 -19.96
N SER A 175 -18.31 -1.48 -19.27
CA SER A 175 -18.08 -0.08 -19.58
C SER A 175 -17.34 0.00 -20.92
N SER A 176 -18.03 0.44 -21.95
CA SER A 176 -17.44 0.91 -23.19
C SER A 176 -16.68 2.22 -22.92
N ARG A 177 -15.38 2.22 -23.22
CA ARG A 177 -14.51 3.37 -23.52
C ARG A 177 -14.92 4.70 -22.85
N PHE A 178 -14.19 5.07 -21.81
CA PHE A 178 -13.86 6.46 -21.55
C PHE A 178 -12.34 6.60 -21.59
N PHE A 179 -11.89 7.48 -22.48
CA PHE A 179 -10.50 7.87 -22.74
C PHE A 179 -9.87 8.52 -21.51
#